data_AF-A0A528FN39-F1
#
_entry.id   AF-A0A528FN39-F1
#
_cell.length_a   1.000
_cell.length_b   1.000
_cell.length_c   1.000
_cell.angle_alpha   90.00
_cell.angle_beta   90.00
_cell.angle_gamma   90.00
#
_symmetry.space_group_name_H-M   'P 1'
#
loop_
_entity.id
_entity.type
_entity.pdbx_description
1 polymer ?
#
loop_
_entity_poly.entity_id
_entity_poly.type
_entity_poly.pdbx_seq_one_letter_code
_entity_poly.pdbx_strand_id
1 'polypeptide(L)' 'GSLRSNMFEMEWPPRSGRIQFFPEIDRAGWFGLDMAREKLLVGQRPFLDRLVVSV' A
#
# COMPACT_ATOMS: atom_id res chain seq x y z
N GLY A 1 -9.06 -5.14 13.65
CA GLY A 1 -8.13 -4.01 13.83
C GLY A 1 -8.56 -2.89 12.92
N SER A 2 -8.51 -1.64 13.38
CA SER A 2 -8.81 -0.48 12.52
C SER A 2 -7.53 -0.02 11.82
N LEU A 3 -7.56 0.10 10.50
CA LEU A 3 -6.48 0.71 9.72
C LEU A 3 -6.57 2.23 9.89
N ARG A 4 -5.47 2.86 10.33
CA ARG A 4 -5.35 4.32 10.38
C ARG A 4 -4.39 4.76 9.27
N SER A 5 -4.88 5.56 8.33
CA SER A 5 -4.10 6.11 7.22
C SER A 5 -4.02 7.63 7.32
N ASN A 6 -2.96 8.21 6.76
CA ASN A 6 -2.90 9.65 6.54
C ASN A 6 -3.90 10.03 5.43
N MET A 7 -4.39 11.27 5.49
CA MET A 7 -5.21 11.83 4.43
C MET A 7 -4.34 12.72 3.54
N PHE A 8 -4.53 12.64 2.23
CA PHE A 8 -3.97 13.58 1.28
C PHE A 8 -5.09 14.25 0.49
N GLU A 9 -4.82 15.46 0.02
CA GLU A 9 -5.74 16.20 -0.84
C GLU A 9 -5.33 16.08 -2.30
N MET A 10 -6.29 15.97 -3.19
CA MET A 10 -6.05 16.10 -4.63
C MET A 10 -7.26 16.68 -5.34
N GLU A 11 -7.02 17.29 -6.49
CA GLU A 11 -8.10 17.69 -7.37
C GLU A 11 -8.74 16.45 -8.02
N TRP A 12 -10.05 16.30 -7.85
CA TRP A 12 -10.78 15.18 -8.41
C TRP A 12 -12.25 15.53 -8.72
N PRO A 13 -12.78 15.21 -9.92
CA PRO A 13 -12.07 14.68 -11.10
C PRO A 13 -11.00 15.65 -11.64
N PRO A 14 -10.04 15.18 -12.46
CA PRO A 14 -8.98 16.03 -12.97
C PRO A 14 -9.51 17.24 -13.75
N ARG A 15 -8.95 18.43 -13.51
CA ARG A 15 -9.32 19.73 -14.12
C ARG A 15 -10.73 20.25 -13.76
N SER A 16 -11.30 19.81 -12.65
CA SER A 16 -12.57 20.31 -12.09
C SER A 16 -12.42 21.50 -11.16
N GLY A 17 -11.22 21.80 -10.67
CA GLY A 17 -10.97 22.77 -9.59
C GLY A 17 -11.50 22.32 -8.21
N ARG A 18 -12.04 21.10 -8.09
CA ARG A 18 -12.61 20.55 -6.85
C ARG A 18 -11.55 19.75 -6.10
N ILE A 19 -11.17 20.19 -4.92
CA ILE A 19 -10.26 19.46 -4.02
C ILE A 19 -11.05 18.46 -3.18
N GLN A 20 -10.56 17.23 -3.09
CA GLN A 20 -11.11 16.16 -2.27
C GLN A 20 -10.00 15.48 -1.45
N PHE A 21 -10.38 14.88 -0.32
CA PHE A 21 -9.46 14.18 0.58
C PHE A 21 -9.60 12.67 0.42
N PHE A 22 -8.47 11.98 0.32
CA PHE A 22 -8.41 10.52 0.18
C PHE A 22 -7.41 9.93 1.20
N PRO A 23 -7.64 8.71 1.69
CA PRO A 23 -6.64 8.01 2.49
C PRO A 23 -5.46 7.61 1.61
N GLU A 24 -4.24 7.76 2.11
CA GLU A 24 -3.01 7.32 1.42
C GLU A 24 -2.98 5.79 1.23
N ILE A 25 -3.59 5.06 2.16
CA ILE A 25 -3.69 3.61 2.16
C ILE A 25 -5.16 3.23 2.38
N ASP A 26 -5.75 2.55 1.41
CA ASP A 26 -7.14 2.10 1.46
C ASP A 26 -7.29 0.76 2.22
N ARG A 27 -6.27 -0.11 2.17
CA ARG A 27 -6.32 -1.48 2.71
C ARG A 27 -4.97 -1.91 3.27
N ALA A 28 -5.04 -2.72 4.33
CA ALA A 28 -3.89 -3.40 4.91
C ALA A 28 -4.28 -4.81 5.36
N GLY A 29 -3.32 -5.73 5.35
CA GLY A 29 -3.53 -7.11 5.76
C GLY A 29 -2.22 -7.80 6.06
N TRP A 30 -2.31 -8.84 6.90
CA TRP A 30 -1.20 -9.77 7.17
C TRP A 30 -1.31 -10.97 6.25
N PHE A 31 -0.18 -11.39 5.68
CA PHE A 31 -0.13 -12.47 4.71
C PHE A 31 1.08 -13.36 4.97
N GLY A 32 0.96 -14.64 4.60
CA GLY A 32 2.12 -15.52 4.49
C GLY A 32 3.03 -15.11 3.33
N LEU A 33 4.27 -15.61 3.32
CA LEU A 33 5.30 -15.21 2.35
C LEU A 33 4.89 -15.43 0.89
N ASP A 34 4.26 -16.56 0.58
CA ASP A 34 3.84 -16.89 -0.79
C ASP A 34 2.82 -15.88 -1.32
N MET A 35 1.78 -15.62 -0.53
CA MET A 35 0.75 -14.64 -0.90
C MET A 35 1.30 -13.20 -0.93
N ALA A 36 2.24 -12.86 -0.03
CA ALA A 36 2.91 -11.58 -0.07
C ALA A 36 3.71 -11.40 -1.37
N ARG A 37 4.37 -12.44 -1.89
CA ARG A 37 5.15 -12.38 -3.14
C ARG A 37 4.27 -12.08 -4.37
N GLU A 38 3.05 -12.60 -4.38
CA GLU A 38 2.05 -12.33 -5.44
C GLU A 38 1.50 -10.90 -5.36
N LYS A 39 1.26 -10.39 -4.15
CA LYS A 39 0.67 -9.05 -3.93
C LYS A 39 1.67 -7.90 -4.08
N LEU A 40 2.96 -8.14 -3.85
CA LEU A 40 4.00 -7.13 -3.95
C LEU A 40 4.39 -6.83 -5.40
N LEU A 41 4.81 -5.59 -5.64
CA LEU A 41 5.46 -5.20 -6.88
C LEU A 41 6.75 -6.03 -7.07
N VAL A 42 7.11 -6.31 -8.32
CA VAL A 42 8.30 -7.12 -8.64
C VAL A 42 9.56 -6.57 -7.96
N GLY A 43 9.74 -5.25 -7.94
CA GLY A 43 10.88 -4.59 -7.30
C GLY A 43 10.91 -4.70 -5.77
N GLN A 44 9.80 -5.07 -5.12
CA GLN A 44 9.70 -5.23 -3.67
C GLN A 44 9.92 -6.67 -3.21
N ARG A 45 9.81 -7.67 -4.09
CA ARG A 45 10.00 -9.09 -3.76
C ARG A 45 11.35 -9.40 -3.10
N PRO A 46 12.48 -8.74 -3.44
CA PRO A 46 13.75 -8.96 -2.75
C PRO A 46 13.72 -8.68 -1.24
N PHE A 47 12.77 -7.89 -0.75
CA PHE A 47 12.61 -7.69 0.69
C PHE A 47 12.12 -8.96 1.40
N LEU A 48 11.27 -9.77 0.75
CA LEU A 48 10.86 -11.06 1.30
C LEU A 48 12.02 -12.07 1.29
N ASP A 49 12.82 -12.08 0.23
CA ASP A 49 14.01 -12.95 0.16
C ASP A 49 14.99 -12.64 1.30
N ARG A 50 15.23 -11.35 1.57
CA ARG A 50 16.07 -10.91 2.70
C ARG A 50 15.47 -11.32 4.03
N LEU A 51 14.16 -11.17 4.22
CA LEU A 51 13.47 -11.53 5.45
C LEU A 51 13.65 -13.02 5.79
N VAL A 52 13.54 -13.90 4.79
CA VAL A 52 13.68 -15.36 4.98
C VAL A 52 15.10 -15.75 5.37
N VAL A 53 16.11 -15.05 4.85
CA VAL A 53 17.53 -15.34 5.14
C VAL A 53 18.00 -14.64 6.42
N SER A 54 17.27 -13.63 6.92
CA SER A 54 17.61 -12.86 8.13
C SER A 54 17.11 -13.47 9.44
N VAL A 55 16.61 -14.71 9.42
CA VAL A 55 16.17 -15.46 10.62
C VAL A 55 17.31 -16.30 11.18
#